data_AF-A0A6N3G563-F1
#
_entry.id   AF-A0A6N3G563-F1
#
_cell.length_a   1.000
_cell.length_b   1.000
_cell.length_c   1.000
_cell.angle_alpha   90.00
_cell.angle_beta   90.00
_cell.angle_gamma   90.00
#
_symmetry.space_group_name_H-M   'P 1'
#
loop_
_entity.id
_entity.type
_entity.pdbx_description
1 polymer ?
#
loop_
_entity_poly.entity_id
_entity_poly.type
_entity_poly.pdbx_seq_one_letter_code
_entity_poly.pdbx_strand_id
1 'polypeptide(L)'
;MNRIFLLFPIVRDGEECFHPYLKAYNYKNSEELSSFMEQLFRALSIIDHEKYSGYFDNKVLVPFYRSIERGMGKEAAILLMEHLNDWADYQQMENYVPTDINVNGVDLKGGDILDAFMQCDMEKGAIIDLNALCVNLKSLKISARNGGITEKSFLPCDEKTLYDWFVVNREPQRVLDLNYRKHGLFAKEGHRGVISPLTYNYDEASVFLRKAVCGKGENKRLVFWLKKEHKILIFFNENLSSNPTYHAYEIDDDQQKELAKLSTGTKKKMERISTW
;
A
#
# COMPACT_ATOMS: atom_id res chain seq x y z
N MET A 1 -0.05 -9.36 10.40
CA MET A 1 -0.68 -8.76 9.21
C MET A 1 -0.46 -7.26 9.28
N ASN A 2 -0.10 -6.65 8.15
CA ASN A 2 0.15 -5.22 8.08
C ASN A 2 -1.13 -4.40 8.32
N ARG A 3 -0.97 -3.24 8.94
CA ARG A 3 -2.02 -2.28 9.26
C ARG A 3 -1.65 -0.93 8.66
N ILE A 4 -2.55 -0.38 7.87
CA ILE A 4 -2.36 0.93 7.22
C ILE A 4 -3.38 1.89 7.81
N PHE A 5 -2.93 3.05 8.25
CA PHE A 5 -3.77 4.13 8.77
C PHE A 5 -3.78 5.28 7.77
N LEU A 6 -4.95 5.82 7.42
CA LEU A 6 -5.05 7.02 6.60
C LEU A 6 -5.30 8.24 7.47
N LEU A 7 -4.41 9.24 7.33
CA LEU A 7 -4.56 10.51 8.01
C LEU A 7 -5.09 11.56 7.03
N PHE A 8 -6.35 11.94 7.20
CA PHE A 8 -7.00 12.99 6.42
C PHE A 8 -6.75 14.37 7.05
N PRO A 9 -6.62 15.44 6.25
CA PRO A 9 -6.70 16.79 6.81
C PRO A 9 -8.12 17.09 7.30
N ILE A 10 -8.25 18.05 8.23
CA ILE A 10 -9.55 18.49 8.73
C ILE A 10 -10.16 19.47 7.72
N VAL A 11 -11.48 19.41 7.50
CA VAL A 11 -12.20 20.42 6.70
C VAL A 11 -12.68 21.56 7.60
N ARG A 12 -12.37 22.80 7.21
CA ARG A 12 -12.58 24.01 8.02
C ARG A 12 -14.05 24.38 8.26
N ASP A 13 -14.96 23.91 7.41
CA ASP A 13 -16.41 24.21 7.46
C ASP A 13 -17.22 23.21 8.32
N GLY A 14 -16.54 22.28 9.00
CA GLY A 14 -17.17 21.36 9.95
C GLY A 14 -16.96 21.86 11.37
N GLU A 15 -18.05 22.17 12.08
CA GLU A 15 -17.99 22.29 13.53
C GLU A 15 -17.49 20.96 14.13
N GLU A 16 -16.64 21.04 15.17
CA GLU A 16 -16.30 19.97 16.13
C GLU A 16 -15.19 18.94 15.82
N CYS A 17 -14.37 19.07 14.78
CA CYS A 17 -13.19 18.20 14.64
C CYS A 17 -11.89 18.93 15.02
N PHE A 18 -11.48 18.84 16.29
CA PHE A 18 -10.23 19.42 16.77
C PHE A 18 -9.16 18.34 16.98
N HIS A 19 -8.35 18.10 15.96
CA HIS A 19 -7.07 17.41 16.10
C HIS A 19 -5.96 18.46 15.94
N PRO A 20 -5.30 18.90 17.03
CA PRO A 20 -4.37 20.03 17.01
C PRO A 20 -3.11 19.80 16.17
N TYR A 21 -2.79 18.54 15.90
CA TYR A 21 -1.67 18.12 15.06
C TYR A 21 -2.04 18.05 13.57
N LEU A 22 -3.33 18.14 13.22
CA LEU A 22 -3.82 18.14 11.86
C LEU A 22 -4.09 19.55 11.37
N LYS A 23 -3.75 19.79 10.11
CA LYS A 23 -4.01 21.05 9.45
C LYS A 23 -5.45 21.07 8.94
N ALA A 24 -6.07 22.24 9.06
CA ALA A 24 -7.28 22.52 8.32
C ALA A 24 -6.92 22.71 6.85
N TYR A 25 -7.46 21.86 5.98
CA TYR A 25 -7.39 22.06 4.54
C TYR A 25 -8.66 22.75 4.09
N ASN A 26 -8.49 23.81 3.30
CA ASN A 26 -9.57 24.53 2.66
C ASN A 26 -9.38 24.36 1.16
N TYR A 27 -10.10 23.42 0.56
CA TYR A 27 -10.05 23.21 -0.89
C TYR A 27 -10.51 24.48 -1.59
N LYS A 28 -9.62 25.12 -2.36
CA LYS A 28 -9.94 26.40 -2.98
C LYS A 28 -10.86 26.25 -4.19
N ASN A 29 -10.83 25.08 -4.83
CA ASN A 29 -11.64 24.72 -5.98
C ASN A 29 -11.72 23.19 -6.15
N SER A 30 -12.53 22.74 -7.10
CA SER A 30 -12.73 21.33 -7.43
C SER A 30 -11.50 20.65 -8.04
N GLU A 31 -10.59 21.38 -8.68
CA GLU A 31 -9.36 20.82 -9.27
C GLU A 31 -8.37 20.36 -8.20
N GLU A 32 -8.15 21.16 -7.14
CA GLU A 32 -7.28 20.79 -6.01
C GLU A 32 -7.79 19.53 -5.31
N LEU A 33 -9.11 19.42 -5.12
CA LEU A 33 -9.72 18.24 -4.52
C LEU A 33 -9.64 17.02 -5.46
N SER A 34 -9.85 17.22 -6.77
CA SER A 34 -9.72 16.15 -7.76
C SER A 34 -8.29 15.59 -7.80
N SER A 35 -7.28 16.46 -7.81
CA SER A 35 -5.88 16.06 -7.80
C SER A 35 -5.51 15.29 -6.53
N PHE A 36 -6.01 15.74 -5.37
CA PHE A 36 -5.87 15.02 -4.10
C PHE A 36 -6.47 13.61 -4.18
N MET A 37 -7.68 13.49 -4.70
CA MET A 37 -8.39 12.21 -4.83
C MET A 37 -7.67 11.26 -5.79
N GLU A 38 -7.21 11.77 -6.93
CA GLU A 38 -6.41 10.99 -7.88
C GLU A 38 -5.11 10.48 -7.25
N GLN A 39 -4.43 11.30 -6.46
CA GLN A 39 -3.22 10.91 -5.74
C GLN A 39 -3.50 9.76 -4.77
N LEU A 40 -4.54 9.89 -3.95
CA LEU A 40 -4.97 8.83 -3.02
C LEU A 40 -5.30 7.53 -3.75
N PHE A 41 -6.14 7.60 -4.80
CA PHE A 41 -6.57 6.42 -5.55
C PHE A 41 -5.41 5.73 -6.24
N ARG A 42 -4.50 6.50 -6.83
CA ARG A 42 -3.27 5.95 -7.43
C ARG A 42 -2.43 5.24 -6.39
N ALA A 43 -2.16 5.88 -5.25
CA ALA A 43 -1.39 5.30 -4.16
C ALA A 43 -2.02 3.99 -3.66
N LEU A 44 -3.32 3.96 -3.38
CA LEU A 44 -3.98 2.73 -2.91
C LEU A 44 -4.02 1.63 -3.99
N SER A 45 -4.14 2.00 -5.27
CA SER A 45 -4.19 1.02 -6.37
C SER A 45 -2.91 0.19 -6.49
N ILE A 46 -1.74 0.72 -6.12
CA ILE A 46 -0.50 -0.05 -6.25
C ILE A 46 -0.47 -1.24 -5.28
N ILE A 47 -1.10 -1.09 -4.11
CA ILE A 47 -1.11 -2.08 -3.02
C ILE A 47 -2.40 -2.90 -2.93
N ASP A 48 -3.35 -2.77 -3.86
CA ASP A 48 -4.65 -3.47 -3.81
C ASP A 48 -4.60 -5.02 -3.81
N HIS A 49 -3.40 -5.59 -4.03
CA HIS A 49 -3.11 -7.02 -4.05
C HIS A 49 -2.39 -7.48 -2.77
N GLU A 50 -1.97 -6.53 -1.94
CA GLU A 50 -1.26 -6.78 -0.70
C GLU A 50 -2.22 -7.14 0.42
N LYS A 51 -1.75 -7.95 1.36
CA LYS A 51 -2.53 -8.31 2.54
C LYS A 51 -2.32 -7.29 3.66
N TYR A 52 -3.32 -6.47 3.93
CA TYR A 52 -3.31 -5.52 5.03
C TYR A 52 -4.73 -5.23 5.55
N SER A 53 -4.81 -4.67 6.76
CA SER A 53 -6.03 -4.03 7.28
C SER A 53 -5.90 -2.52 7.18
N GLY A 54 -6.92 -1.86 6.67
CA GLY A 54 -6.97 -0.41 6.55
C GLY A 54 -7.81 0.23 7.66
N TYR A 55 -7.34 1.36 8.20
CA TYR A 55 -8.02 2.13 9.24
C TYR A 55 -8.06 3.63 8.92
N PHE A 56 -9.15 4.29 9.31
CA PHE A 56 -9.33 5.75 9.24
C PHE A 56 -10.03 6.28 10.50
N ASP A 57 -10.14 7.59 10.65
CA ASP A 57 -10.94 8.24 11.70
C ASP A 57 -12.26 8.76 11.10
N ASN A 58 -13.42 8.20 11.48
CA ASN A 58 -14.71 8.69 10.99
C ASN A 58 -14.99 10.14 11.37
N LYS A 59 -14.47 10.62 12.51
CA LYS A 59 -14.66 12.00 12.94
C LYS A 59 -14.00 12.97 11.96
N VAL A 60 -12.97 12.52 11.24
CA VAL A 60 -12.31 13.29 10.18
C VAL A 60 -12.88 12.96 8.80
N LEU A 61 -13.11 11.67 8.49
CA LEU A 61 -13.57 11.21 7.18
C LEU A 61 -14.99 11.68 6.84
N VAL A 62 -15.94 11.70 7.79
CA VAL A 62 -17.33 12.09 7.51
C VAL A 62 -17.45 13.56 7.09
N PRO A 63 -16.85 14.54 7.81
CA PRO A 63 -16.78 15.91 7.32
C PRO A 63 -16.08 16.03 5.98
N PHE A 64 -15.00 15.26 5.77
CA PHE A 64 -14.25 15.22 4.51
C PHE A 64 -15.11 14.75 3.33
N TYR A 65 -15.84 13.65 3.50
CA TYR A 65 -16.80 13.12 2.54
C TYR A 65 -17.84 14.18 2.16
N ARG A 66 -18.43 14.86 3.14
CA ARG A 66 -19.44 15.92 2.89
C ARG A 66 -18.86 17.09 2.11
N SER A 67 -17.59 17.40 2.32
CA SER A 67 -16.88 18.41 1.54
C SER A 67 -16.75 17.99 0.07
N ILE A 68 -16.37 16.73 -0.19
CA ILE A 68 -16.32 16.18 -1.55
C ILE A 68 -17.69 16.19 -2.21
N GLU A 69 -18.73 15.72 -1.51
CA GLU A 69 -20.09 15.67 -2.05
C GLU A 69 -20.57 17.06 -2.49
N ARG A 70 -20.28 18.10 -1.70
CA ARG A 70 -20.62 19.50 -2.04
C ARG A 70 -19.76 20.07 -3.17
N GLY A 71 -18.47 19.75 -3.20
CA GLY A 71 -17.51 20.35 -4.14
C GLY A 71 -17.39 19.66 -5.50
N MET A 72 -17.62 18.35 -5.55
CA MET A 72 -17.41 17.49 -6.73
C MET A 72 -18.63 16.66 -7.11
N GLY A 73 -19.69 16.68 -6.29
CA GLY A 73 -20.88 15.87 -6.50
C GLY A 73 -20.82 14.54 -5.78
N LYS A 74 -21.98 13.89 -5.75
CA LYS A 74 -22.22 12.66 -4.97
C LYS A 74 -21.41 11.48 -5.50
N GLU A 75 -21.22 11.40 -6.80
CA GLU A 75 -20.51 10.31 -7.48
C GLU A 75 -19.04 10.24 -7.04
N ALA A 76 -18.37 11.40 -6.92
CA ALA A 76 -16.99 11.47 -6.43
C ALA A 76 -16.88 11.04 -4.96
N ALA A 77 -17.86 11.43 -4.13
CA ALA A 77 -17.90 11.05 -2.73
C ALA A 77 -18.15 9.54 -2.56
N ILE A 78 -19.05 8.96 -3.35
CA ILE A 78 -19.27 7.51 -3.40
C ILE A 78 -17.99 6.78 -3.79
N LEU A 79 -17.28 7.26 -4.82
CA LEU A 79 -16.05 6.64 -5.28
C LEU A 79 -14.97 6.60 -4.19
N LEU A 80 -14.87 7.63 -3.34
CA LEU A 80 -14.00 7.60 -2.16
C LEU A 80 -14.36 6.43 -1.24
N MET A 81 -15.65 6.31 -0.91
CA MET A 81 -16.14 5.28 0.00
C MET A 81 -15.98 3.88 -0.58
N GLU A 82 -16.12 3.70 -1.89
CA GLU A 82 -15.85 2.41 -2.55
C GLU A 82 -14.39 1.97 -2.40
N HIS A 83 -13.44 2.90 -2.45
CA HIS A 83 -12.01 2.59 -2.25
C HIS A 83 -11.67 2.30 -0.79
N LEU A 84 -12.47 2.83 0.15
CA LEU A 84 -12.32 2.62 1.58
C LEU A 84 -13.30 1.58 2.13
N ASN A 85 -14.05 0.88 1.28
CA ASN A 85 -15.14 0.00 1.72
C ASN A 85 -14.65 -1.16 2.61
N ASP A 86 -13.42 -1.63 2.36
CA ASP A 86 -12.78 -2.70 3.14
C ASP A 86 -11.98 -2.16 4.34
N TRP A 87 -11.99 -0.84 4.54
CA TRP A 87 -11.32 -0.16 5.65
C TRP A 87 -12.30 0.08 6.78
N ALA A 88 -11.81 0.07 8.01
CA ALA A 88 -12.61 0.26 9.21
C ALA A 88 -12.28 1.57 9.91
N ASP A 89 -13.17 2.01 10.79
CA ASP A 89 -12.80 3.01 11.79
C ASP A 89 -11.70 2.44 12.70
N TYR A 90 -10.71 3.25 13.09
CA TYR A 90 -9.65 2.79 13.98
C TYR A 90 -10.18 2.28 15.32
N GLN A 91 -11.34 2.76 15.79
CA GLN A 91 -11.98 2.30 17.03
C GLN A 91 -12.48 0.86 16.92
N GLN A 92 -12.66 0.34 15.70
CA GLN A 92 -13.01 -1.05 15.44
C GLN A 92 -11.77 -1.95 15.32
N MET A 93 -10.56 -1.41 15.52
CA MET A 93 -9.34 -2.21 15.55
C MET A 93 -9.40 -3.20 16.71
N GLU A 94 -9.12 -4.46 16.40
CA GLU A 94 -9.07 -5.54 17.39
C GLU A 94 -8.04 -5.23 18.49
N ASN A 95 -8.46 -5.36 19.75
CA ASN A 95 -7.65 -5.09 20.95
C ASN A 95 -7.23 -3.62 21.14
N TYR A 96 -7.85 -2.68 20.43
CA TYR A 96 -7.63 -1.26 20.69
C TYR A 96 -8.20 -0.86 22.06
N VAL A 97 -7.36 -0.23 22.87
CA VAL A 97 -7.77 0.35 24.16
C VAL A 97 -7.36 1.82 24.14
N PRO A 98 -8.32 2.77 24.11
CA PRO A 98 -7.99 4.19 24.06
C PRO A 98 -7.02 4.60 25.18
N THR A 99 -5.90 5.23 24.82
CA THR A 99 -4.96 5.81 25.78
C THR A 99 -4.72 7.29 25.55
N ASP A 100 -4.29 7.97 26.61
CA ASP A 100 -3.85 9.35 26.51
C ASP A 100 -2.44 9.39 25.91
N ILE A 101 -2.27 10.17 24.83
CA ILE A 101 -0.98 10.36 24.17
C ILE A 101 -0.61 11.85 24.15
N ASN A 102 0.70 12.12 24.08
CA ASN A 102 1.20 13.46 23.84
C ASN A 102 1.82 13.52 22.44
N VAL A 103 1.34 14.46 21.63
CA VAL A 103 1.83 14.71 20.27
C VAL A 103 2.46 16.10 20.25
N ASN A 104 3.78 16.17 20.15
CA ASN A 104 4.54 17.43 20.14
C ASN A 104 4.16 18.42 21.25
N GLY A 105 3.96 17.93 22.47
CA GLY A 105 3.59 18.75 23.63
C GLY A 105 2.08 18.98 23.78
N VAL A 106 1.25 18.46 22.87
CA VAL A 106 -0.21 18.53 22.98
C VAL A 106 -0.78 17.22 23.50
N ASP A 107 -1.43 17.29 24.66
CA ASP A 107 -2.09 16.14 25.27
C ASP A 107 -3.43 15.84 24.57
N LEU A 108 -3.55 14.63 24.04
CA LEU A 108 -4.77 14.09 23.47
C LEU A 108 -5.36 13.07 24.44
N LYS A 109 -6.64 13.23 24.78
CA LYS A 109 -7.34 12.39 25.75
C LYS A 109 -8.35 11.48 25.09
N GLY A 110 -8.47 10.25 25.61
CA GLY A 110 -9.53 9.33 25.20
C GLY A 110 -9.29 8.65 23.84
N GLY A 111 -8.03 8.51 23.44
CA GLY A 111 -7.64 7.81 22.22
C GLY A 111 -7.83 8.64 20.94
N ASP A 112 -7.02 8.31 19.94
CA ASP A 112 -6.88 9.01 18.66
C ASP A 112 -6.32 8.02 17.61
N ILE A 113 -6.48 8.30 16.32
CA ILE A 113 -5.90 7.42 15.28
C ILE A 113 -4.38 7.25 15.43
N LEU A 114 -3.67 8.28 15.90
CA LEU A 114 -2.24 8.18 16.23
C LEU A 114 -1.99 7.23 17.40
N ASP A 115 -2.87 7.21 18.41
CA ASP A 115 -2.82 6.27 19.55
C ASP A 115 -3.08 4.84 19.08
N ALA A 116 -4.11 4.61 18.26
CA ALA A 116 -4.37 3.30 17.66
C ALA A 116 -3.17 2.81 16.85
N PHE A 117 -2.53 3.70 16.10
CA PHE A 117 -1.26 3.41 15.44
C PHE A 117 -0.14 3.11 16.46
N MET A 118 -0.09 3.73 17.65
CA MET A 118 0.93 3.45 18.71
C MET A 118 0.78 2.07 19.31
N GLN A 119 -0.43 1.53 19.30
CA GLN A 119 -0.72 0.20 19.81
C GLN A 119 -0.44 -0.91 18.78
N CYS A 120 -0.01 -0.55 17.56
CA CYS A 120 0.49 -1.51 16.59
C CYS A 120 1.98 -1.76 16.81
N ASP A 121 2.41 -3.02 16.78
CA ASP A 121 3.84 -3.37 16.71
C ASP A 121 4.48 -2.61 15.55
N MET A 122 5.66 -2.01 15.78
CA MET A 122 6.34 -1.11 14.83
C MET A 122 6.48 -1.70 13.41
N GLU A 123 6.74 -3.00 13.30
CA GLU A 123 6.94 -3.70 12.02
C GLU A 123 5.63 -3.90 11.24
N LYS A 124 4.49 -3.77 11.91
CA LYS A 124 3.17 -4.15 11.35
C LYS A 124 2.33 -2.94 10.97
N GLY A 125 2.82 -1.72 11.10
CA GLY A 125 2.02 -0.51 10.94
C GLY A 125 2.66 0.55 10.06
N ALA A 126 1.87 1.20 9.20
CA ALA A 126 2.24 2.47 8.58
C ALA A 126 1.07 3.46 8.63
N ILE A 127 1.39 4.74 8.70
CA ILE A 127 0.41 5.81 8.53
C ILE A 127 0.70 6.57 7.24
N ILE A 128 -0.31 6.66 6.39
CA ILE A 128 -0.28 7.43 5.15
C ILE A 128 -0.78 8.84 5.48
N ASP A 129 0.14 9.78 5.43
CA ASP A 129 -0.13 11.20 5.61
C ASP A 129 -0.64 11.79 4.29
N LEU A 130 -1.92 12.14 4.23
CA LEU A 130 -2.53 12.85 3.10
C LEU A 130 -2.20 14.35 3.16
N ASN A 131 -0.93 14.65 3.45
CA ASN A 131 -0.45 15.98 3.77
C ASN A 131 -1.30 16.63 4.87
N ALA A 132 -1.73 15.86 5.86
CA ALA A 132 -2.66 16.26 6.90
C ALA A 132 -1.94 16.87 8.10
N LEU A 133 -0.67 16.55 8.34
CA LEU A 133 0.07 17.03 9.51
C LEU A 133 0.43 18.53 9.43
N CYS A 134 0.30 19.22 10.56
CA CYS A 134 0.78 20.61 10.75
C CYS A 134 2.31 20.72 10.82
N VAL A 135 3.00 19.60 10.97
CA VAL A 135 4.44 19.51 11.25
C VAL A 135 5.09 18.52 10.29
N ASN A 136 6.41 18.65 10.11
CA ASN A 136 7.16 17.70 9.30
C ASN A 136 7.16 16.31 9.95
N LEU A 137 7.02 15.25 9.15
CA LEU A 137 7.07 13.85 9.59
C LEU A 137 8.30 13.56 10.47
N LYS A 138 9.46 14.09 10.09
CA LYS A 138 10.73 13.91 10.83
C LYS A 138 10.75 14.59 12.21
N SER A 139 9.82 15.51 12.46
CA SER A 139 9.70 16.26 13.72
C SER A 139 8.57 15.78 14.62
N LEU A 140 7.79 14.78 14.19
CA LEU A 140 6.65 14.31 14.96
C LEU A 140 7.11 13.40 16.09
N LYS A 141 6.94 13.86 17.32
CA LYS A 141 7.18 13.09 18.55
C LYS A 141 5.86 12.68 19.14
N ILE A 142 5.65 11.38 19.28
CA ILE A 142 4.51 10.80 19.96
C ILE A 142 5.03 10.02 21.15
N SER A 143 4.51 10.33 22.33
CA SER A 143 4.84 9.61 23.55
C SER A 143 3.56 9.15 24.24
N ALA A 144 3.56 7.89 24.64
CA ALA A 144 2.58 7.41 25.61
C ALA A 144 2.99 7.91 27.00
N ARG A 145 2.04 8.02 27.94
CA ARG A 145 2.32 8.47 29.32
C ARG A 145 3.40 7.67 30.06
N ASN A 146 3.69 6.44 29.62
CA ASN A 146 4.76 5.61 30.18
C ASN A 146 6.19 6.02 29.72
N GLY A 147 6.33 7.06 28.89
CA GLY A 147 7.62 7.66 28.53
C GLY A 147 8.34 6.98 27.36
N GLY A 148 7.74 5.99 26.70
CA GLY A 148 8.28 5.39 25.48
C GLY A 148 8.19 6.36 24.29
N ILE A 149 9.34 6.63 23.65
CA ILE A 149 9.40 7.31 22.36
C ILE A 149 9.64 6.23 21.31
N THR A 150 8.72 6.11 20.35
CA THR A 150 8.81 5.12 19.27
C THR A 150 8.99 5.85 17.94
N GLU A 151 10.04 5.49 17.20
CA GLU A 151 10.22 5.96 15.82
C GLU A 151 9.29 5.16 14.92
N LYS A 152 8.47 5.85 14.12
CA LYS A 152 7.40 5.23 13.34
C LYS A 152 7.40 5.68 11.89
N SER A 153 6.94 4.78 11.01
CA SER A 153 6.82 5.05 9.58
C SER A 153 5.58 5.90 9.28
N PHE A 154 5.79 7.20 9.15
CA PHE A 154 4.89 8.10 8.46
C PHE A 154 5.28 8.14 6.99
N LEU A 155 4.33 7.83 6.11
CA LEU A 155 4.55 7.77 4.68
C LEU A 155 3.77 8.90 4.01
N PRO A 156 4.39 9.74 3.16
CA PRO A 156 3.62 10.56 2.24
C PRO A 156 2.66 9.69 1.40
N CYS A 157 1.52 10.25 1.03
CA CYS A 157 0.61 9.60 0.09
C CYS A 157 1.18 9.64 -1.35
N ASP A 158 2.09 8.74 -1.66
CA ASP A 158 2.61 8.56 -3.01
C ASP A 158 2.80 7.08 -3.35
N GLU A 159 2.66 6.76 -4.64
CA GLU A 159 2.68 5.37 -5.13
C GLU A 159 3.99 4.65 -4.78
N LYS A 160 5.13 5.32 -4.99
CA LYS A 160 6.46 4.70 -4.88
C LYS A 160 6.82 4.42 -3.43
N THR A 161 6.63 5.39 -2.53
CA THR A 161 6.92 5.24 -1.10
C THR A 161 6.07 4.16 -0.48
N LEU A 162 4.76 4.12 -0.80
CA LEU A 162 3.88 3.09 -0.27
C LEU A 162 4.25 1.71 -0.80
N TYR A 163 4.57 1.61 -2.09
CA TYR A 163 5.07 0.37 -2.69
C TYR A 163 6.39 -0.08 -2.04
N ASP A 164 7.38 0.81 -1.91
CA ASP A 164 8.69 0.51 -1.30
C ASP A 164 8.53 0.03 0.15
N TRP A 165 7.59 0.62 0.90
CA TRP A 165 7.25 0.15 2.24
C TRP A 165 6.72 -1.29 2.23
N PHE A 166 5.82 -1.65 1.30
CA PHE A 166 5.33 -3.03 1.19
C PHE A 166 6.40 -4.00 0.69
N VAL A 167 7.31 -3.60 -0.19
CA VAL A 167 8.44 -4.44 -0.63
C VAL A 167 9.26 -4.95 0.56
N VAL A 168 9.41 -4.11 1.60
CA VAL A 168 10.13 -4.45 2.83
C VAL A 168 9.25 -5.16 3.85
N ASN A 169 8.02 -4.69 4.08
CA ASN A 169 7.20 -5.10 5.23
C ASN A 169 6.11 -6.15 4.92
N ARG A 170 5.96 -6.62 3.67
CA ARG A 170 4.91 -7.58 3.29
C ARG A 170 4.89 -8.83 4.19
N GLU A 171 3.70 -9.29 4.54
CA GLU A 171 3.50 -10.50 5.32
C GLU A 171 2.44 -11.43 4.68
N PRO A 172 2.81 -12.67 4.31
CA PRO A 172 4.14 -13.27 4.40
C PRO A 172 5.11 -12.68 3.36
N GLN A 173 6.41 -12.73 3.67
CA GLN A 173 7.45 -12.45 2.67
C GLN A 173 7.38 -13.47 1.53
N ARG A 174 7.64 -13.00 0.32
CA ARG A 174 7.61 -13.85 -0.87
C ARG A 174 8.90 -14.64 -0.94
N VAL A 175 8.77 -15.97 -1.04
CA VAL A 175 9.92 -16.88 -1.06
C VAL A 175 10.00 -17.56 -2.42
N LEU A 176 11.19 -17.56 -3.02
CA LEU A 176 11.44 -18.28 -4.26
C LEU A 176 11.60 -19.78 -3.93
N ASP A 177 10.89 -20.63 -4.66
CA ASP A 177 10.98 -22.08 -4.54
C ASP A 177 12.23 -22.61 -5.25
N LEU A 178 13.27 -22.85 -4.45
CA LEU A 178 14.55 -23.44 -4.89
C LEU A 178 14.44 -24.89 -5.36
N ASN A 179 13.39 -25.61 -4.96
CA ASN A 179 13.22 -27.02 -5.24
C ASN A 179 12.35 -27.28 -6.48
N TYR A 180 11.93 -26.23 -7.18
CA TYR A 180 11.08 -26.36 -8.35
C TYR A 180 11.86 -26.87 -9.58
N ARG A 181 11.99 -28.21 -9.67
CA ARG A 181 12.80 -28.92 -10.68
C ARG A 181 12.43 -28.65 -12.16
N LYS A 182 11.29 -28.00 -12.45
CA LYS A 182 10.84 -27.77 -13.84
C LYS A 182 11.55 -26.59 -14.51
N HIS A 183 11.85 -25.50 -13.80
CA HIS A 183 12.59 -24.35 -14.36
C HIS A 183 14.04 -24.42 -13.89
N GLY A 184 14.97 -24.54 -14.82
CA GLY A 184 16.40 -24.50 -14.54
C GLY A 184 17.08 -23.39 -15.34
N LEU A 185 18.38 -23.22 -15.16
CA LEU A 185 19.21 -22.26 -15.91
C LEU A 185 19.17 -22.47 -17.44
N PHE A 186 18.80 -23.67 -17.88
CA PHE A 186 18.73 -24.05 -19.29
C PHE A 186 17.29 -24.28 -19.70
N ALA A 187 16.95 -23.81 -20.91
CA ALA A 187 15.68 -24.12 -21.55
C ALA A 187 15.54 -25.64 -21.70
N LYS A 188 14.37 -26.17 -21.37
CA LYS A 188 14.07 -27.61 -21.47
C LYS A 188 12.84 -27.80 -22.35
N GLU A 189 12.79 -28.90 -23.09
CA GLU A 189 11.54 -29.30 -23.73
C GLU A 189 10.57 -29.86 -22.67
N GLY A 190 9.42 -29.22 -22.56
CA GLY A 190 8.29 -29.70 -21.78
C GLY A 190 7.20 -30.25 -22.69
N HIS A 191 6.25 -30.97 -22.09
CA HIS A 191 5.15 -31.60 -22.82
C HIS A 191 4.21 -30.61 -23.54
N ARG A 192 4.31 -29.31 -23.22
CA ARG A 192 3.54 -28.21 -23.83
C ARG A 192 4.43 -27.15 -24.52
N GLY A 193 5.68 -27.47 -24.81
CA GLY A 193 6.65 -26.58 -25.46
C GLY A 193 7.88 -26.27 -24.59
N VAL A 194 8.70 -25.32 -25.04
CA VAL A 194 9.94 -24.92 -24.36
C VAL A 194 9.61 -24.29 -23.01
N ILE A 195 10.21 -24.84 -21.96
CA ILE A 195 10.20 -24.28 -20.62
C ILE A 195 11.23 -23.17 -20.59
N SER A 196 10.78 -21.92 -20.44
CA SER A 196 11.68 -20.76 -20.35
C SER A 196 12.64 -20.91 -19.18
N PRO A 197 13.95 -20.63 -19.40
CA PRO A 197 14.93 -20.63 -18.33
C PRO A 197 14.70 -19.45 -17.38
N LEU A 198 15.38 -19.48 -16.23
CA LEU A 198 15.65 -18.30 -15.43
C LEU A 198 17.16 -18.11 -15.43
N THR A 199 17.64 -17.02 -16.03
CA THR A 199 19.08 -16.77 -16.17
C THR A 199 19.69 -16.08 -14.94
N TYR A 200 18.85 -15.50 -14.09
CA TYR A 200 19.24 -14.85 -12.85
C TYR A 200 19.50 -15.85 -11.74
N ASN A 201 20.49 -15.55 -10.89
CA ASN A 201 20.74 -16.36 -9.71
C ASN A 201 19.66 -16.18 -8.64
N TYR A 202 19.74 -16.98 -7.58
CA TYR A 202 18.74 -16.97 -6.51
C TYR A 202 18.60 -15.61 -5.83
N ASP A 203 19.71 -14.94 -5.50
CA ASP A 203 19.69 -13.68 -4.77
C ASP A 203 19.06 -12.57 -5.63
N GLU A 204 19.41 -12.51 -6.91
CA GLU A 204 18.84 -11.58 -7.89
C GLU A 204 17.33 -11.81 -8.06
N ALA A 205 16.94 -13.05 -8.35
CA ALA A 205 15.53 -13.42 -8.53
C ALA A 205 14.70 -13.15 -7.26
N SER A 206 15.28 -13.32 -6.07
CA SER A 206 14.63 -13.01 -4.80
C SER A 206 14.42 -11.50 -4.60
N VAL A 207 15.37 -10.67 -5.04
CA VAL A 207 15.19 -9.21 -5.08
C VAL A 207 14.05 -8.82 -6.01
N PHE A 208 13.99 -9.41 -7.21
CA PHE A 208 12.92 -9.13 -8.18
C PHE A 208 11.56 -9.62 -7.70
N LEU A 209 11.48 -10.80 -7.08
CA LEU A 209 10.25 -11.35 -6.52
C LEU A 209 9.63 -10.42 -5.45
N ARG A 210 10.47 -9.84 -4.59
CA ARG A 210 10.00 -8.87 -3.57
C ARG A 210 9.35 -7.64 -4.20
N LYS A 211 9.81 -7.24 -5.38
CA LYS A 211 9.35 -6.11 -6.19
C LYS A 211 8.25 -6.46 -7.20
N ALA A 212 7.96 -7.73 -7.41
CA ALA A 212 6.97 -8.12 -8.42
C ALA A 212 5.56 -7.61 -8.06
N VAL A 213 4.69 -7.41 -9.05
CA VAL A 213 3.33 -6.89 -8.85
C VAL A 213 2.31 -7.72 -9.60
N CYS A 214 1.05 -7.59 -9.19
CA CYS A 214 -0.09 -8.06 -9.95
C CYS A 214 -1.29 -7.11 -9.82
N GLY A 215 -2.25 -7.27 -10.72
CA GLY A 215 -3.54 -6.60 -10.67
C GLY A 215 -4.43 -7.22 -9.59
N LYS A 216 -5.44 -6.45 -9.17
CA LYS A 216 -6.45 -6.88 -8.19
C LYS A 216 -7.02 -8.25 -8.57
N GLY A 217 -6.94 -9.20 -7.64
CA GLY A 217 -7.43 -10.57 -7.82
C GLY A 217 -6.48 -11.54 -8.54
N GLU A 218 -5.31 -11.10 -9.02
CA GLU A 218 -4.34 -11.93 -9.74
C GLU A 218 -3.17 -12.41 -8.87
N ASN A 219 -3.45 -12.90 -7.66
CA ASN A 219 -2.39 -13.22 -6.68
C ASN A 219 -1.54 -14.46 -7.03
N LYS A 220 -1.90 -15.20 -8.08
CA LYS A 220 -1.15 -16.38 -8.55
C LYS A 220 0.08 -16.01 -9.36
N ARG A 221 0.04 -14.91 -10.12
CA ARG A 221 1.09 -14.50 -11.06
C ARG A 221 1.55 -13.10 -10.72
N LEU A 222 2.78 -12.99 -10.25
CA LEU A 222 3.44 -11.71 -10.08
C LEU A 222 4.41 -11.48 -11.23
N VAL A 223 4.60 -10.23 -11.61
CA VAL A 223 5.50 -9.86 -12.72
C VAL A 223 6.46 -8.77 -12.30
N PHE A 224 7.66 -8.81 -12.85
CA PHE A 224 8.66 -7.74 -12.70
C PHE A 224 9.33 -7.48 -14.05
N TRP A 225 9.42 -6.23 -14.47
CA TRP A 225 9.98 -5.86 -15.78
C TRP A 225 11.36 -5.23 -15.64
N LEU A 226 12.36 -5.94 -16.16
CA LEU A 226 13.72 -5.45 -16.35
C LEU A 226 13.80 -4.72 -17.70
N LYS A 227 13.29 -3.49 -17.71
CA LYS A 227 13.16 -2.68 -18.93
C LYS A 227 14.48 -2.48 -19.69
N LYS A 228 15.60 -2.38 -18.98
CA LYS A 228 16.93 -2.24 -19.60
C LYS A 228 17.42 -3.49 -20.32
N GLU A 229 16.90 -4.65 -19.92
CA GLU A 229 17.31 -5.96 -20.42
C GLU A 229 16.29 -6.54 -21.41
N HIS A 230 15.18 -5.84 -21.64
CA HIS A 230 14.06 -6.31 -22.43
C HIS A 230 13.48 -7.65 -21.94
N LYS A 231 13.51 -7.87 -20.61
CA LYS A 231 13.05 -9.11 -19.96
C LYS A 231 11.95 -8.84 -18.95
N ILE A 232 10.95 -9.71 -18.93
CA ILE A 232 9.94 -9.77 -17.87
C ILE A 232 10.12 -11.08 -17.10
N LEU A 233 10.23 -10.98 -15.79
CA LEU A 233 10.20 -12.14 -14.90
C LEU A 233 8.77 -12.40 -14.47
N ILE A 234 8.35 -13.67 -14.60
CA ILE A 234 7.05 -14.15 -14.15
C ILE A 234 7.28 -15.07 -12.96
N PHE A 235 6.62 -14.75 -11.84
CA PHE A 235 6.63 -15.54 -10.62
C PHE A 235 5.26 -16.17 -10.41
N PHE A 236 5.20 -17.49 -10.33
CA PHE A 236 3.95 -18.22 -10.22
C PHE A 236 3.88 -18.99 -8.89
N ASN A 237 2.79 -18.74 -8.15
CA ASN A 237 2.46 -19.47 -6.93
C ASN A 237 1.47 -20.59 -7.29
N GLU A 238 2.00 -21.82 -7.40
CA GLU A 238 1.20 -23.03 -7.64
C GLU A 238 0.48 -23.54 -6.38
N ASN A 239 1.08 -23.33 -5.21
CA ASN A 239 0.66 -23.99 -3.98
C ASN A 239 -0.51 -23.29 -3.28
N LEU A 240 -0.78 -22.01 -3.58
CA LEU A 240 -1.87 -21.20 -3.01
C LEU A 240 -2.03 -21.29 -1.49
N SER A 241 -0.97 -21.70 -0.80
CA SER A 241 -0.93 -21.92 0.63
C SER A 241 -0.83 -20.60 1.38
N SER A 242 -1.08 -20.64 2.69
CA SER A 242 -0.88 -19.50 3.59
C SER A 242 0.57 -19.00 3.61
N ASN A 243 1.54 -19.84 3.21
CA ASN A 243 2.95 -19.51 3.03
C ASN A 243 3.34 -19.69 1.56
N PRO A 244 3.11 -18.68 0.71
CA PRO A 244 3.26 -18.81 -0.73
C PRO A 244 4.73 -18.94 -1.12
N THR A 245 5.03 -19.98 -1.89
CA THR A 245 6.31 -20.13 -2.59
C THR A 245 6.10 -19.89 -4.09
N TYR A 246 7.09 -19.29 -4.72
CA TYR A 246 7.02 -18.88 -6.13
C TYR A 246 8.11 -19.55 -6.93
N HIS A 247 7.77 -20.17 -8.05
CA HIS A 247 8.78 -20.47 -9.07
C HIS A 247 8.81 -19.35 -10.11
N ALA A 248 9.94 -19.20 -10.78
CA ALA A 248 10.16 -18.12 -11.71
C ALA A 248 10.62 -18.63 -13.07
N TYR A 249 10.27 -17.86 -14.10
CA TYR A 249 10.82 -17.95 -15.44
C TYR A 249 10.86 -16.55 -16.05
N GLU A 250 11.70 -16.36 -17.07
CA GLU A 250 11.76 -15.10 -17.80
C GLU A 250 11.16 -15.22 -19.21
N ILE A 251 10.72 -14.09 -19.75
CA ILE A 251 10.23 -13.92 -21.11
C ILE A 251 10.82 -12.64 -21.70
N ASP A 252 10.89 -12.57 -23.03
CA ASP A 252 11.15 -11.30 -23.70
C ASP A 252 9.95 -10.35 -23.56
N ASP A 253 10.22 -9.05 -23.45
CA ASP A 253 9.18 -8.04 -23.26
C ASP A 253 8.36 -7.73 -24.53
N ASP A 254 8.68 -8.37 -25.65
CA ASP A 254 7.91 -8.38 -26.89
C ASP A 254 7.08 -9.66 -27.10
N GLN A 255 7.15 -10.62 -26.17
CA GLN A 255 6.50 -11.92 -26.30
C GLN A 255 4.97 -11.84 -26.10
N GLN A 256 4.27 -11.43 -27.16
CA GLN A 256 2.83 -11.13 -27.15
C GLN A 256 1.94 -12.23 -26.55
N LYS A 257 2.27 -13.51 -26.78
CA LYS A 257 1.48 -14.64 -26.26
C LYS A 257 1.49 -14.70 -24.73
N GLU A 258 2.61 -14.37 -24.09
CA GLU A 258 2.72 -14.37 -22.63
C GLU A 258 2.14 -13.08 -22.05
N LEU A 259 2.41 -11.94 -22.69
CA LEU A 259 1.80 -10.65 -22.32
C LEU A 259 0.28 -10.68 -22.40
N ALA A 260 -0.31 -11.38 -23.37
CA ALA A 260 -1.76 -11.53 -23.49
C ALA A 260 -2.40 -12.23 -22.28
N LYS A 261 -1.62 -12.98 -21.48
CA LYS A 261 -2.11 -13.66 -20.27
C LYS A 261 -2.14 -12.77 -19.03
N LEU A 262 -1.57 -11.57 -19.10
CA LEU A 262 -1.56 -10.61 -18.00
C LEU A 262 -2.77 -9.67 -18.11
N SER A 263 -3.46 -9.41 -17.01
CA SER A 263 -4.50 -8.38 -17.01
C SER A 263 -3.95 -7.00 -17.34
N THR A 264 -4.83 -6.13 -17.82
CA THR A 264 -4.54 -4.69 -18.00
C THR A 264 -4.04 -4.06 -16.71
N GLY A 265 -4.57 -4.46 -15.55
CA GLY A 265 -4.14 -3.96 -14.24
C GLY A 265 -2.70 -4.35 -13.93
N THR A 266 -2.34 -5.62 -14.14
CA THR A 266 -0.97 -6.12 -13.97
C THR A 266 0.02 -5.38 -14.87
N LYS A 267 -0.30 -5.22 -16.16
CA LYS A 267 0.56 -4.49 -17.12
C LYS A 267 0.79 -3.05 -16.69
N LYS A 268 -0.27 -2.31 -16.35
CA LYS A 268 -0.16 -0.92 -15.90
C LYS A 268 0.68 -0.76 -14.65
N LYS A 269 0.62 -1.70 -13.70
CA LYS A 269 1.47 -1.65 -12.50
C LYS A 269 2.92 -1.97 -12.83
N MET A 270 3.15 -3.02 -13.61
CA MET A 270 4.47 -3.42 -14.07
C MET A 270 5.20 -2.28 -14.80
N GLU A 271 4.50 -1.59 -15.71
CA GLU A 271 5.02 -0.42 -16.42
C GLU A 271 5.34 0.76 -15.48
N ARG A 272 4.51 0.99 -14.46
CA ARG A 272 4.75 2.05 -13.46
C ARG A 272 6.01 1.77 -12.66
N ILE A 273 6.11 0.59 -12.06
CA ILE A 273 7.24 0.25 -11.17
C ILE A 273 8.58 0.13 -11.92
N SER A 274 8.57 -0.12 -13.23
CA SER A 274 9.81 -0.21 -14.02
C SER A 274 10.50 1.15 -14.21
N THR A 275 9.87 2.23 -13.77
CA THR A 275 10.42 3.60 -13.78
C THR A 275 10.92 4.06 -12.41
N TRP A 276 10.84 3.21 -11.38
CA TRP A 276 11.11 3.53 -9.97
C TRP A 276 12.47 3.03 -9.47
#